data_AF-A0A1E4GM14-F1
#
_entry.id   AF-A0A1E4GM14-F1
#
_cell.length_a   1.000
_cell.length_b   1.000
_cell.length_c   1.000
_cell.angle_alpha   90.00
_cell.angle_beta   90.00
_cell.angle_gamma   90.00
#
_symmetry.space_group_name_H-M   'P 1'
#
loop_
_entity.id
_entity.type
_entity.pdbx_description
1 polymer ?
#
loop_
_entity_poly.entity_id
_entity_poly.type
_entity_poly.pdbx_seq_one_letter_code
_entity_poly.pdbx_strand_id
1 'polypeptide(L)'
;MRVGTIFAAIAAAFAGLVGPAQAESFHFVALGDTAYTLPRDLPTYDALIARINKAKPAFSIHVGDTWGAMPCTEDSHRYALGQFAKFDHPLVYTPGDNEWTDCRKPEIIEAYLRYLEGKATPQDLGLLAPAQTFEGAFSSYGYADPVAGLRLIRKLYFKEPRSLGARTMPLLRQTDVAPAFETAENTRWDKGGVVFATLSVPGSANGFTLNDETRAREAVARNRANVDWIKAAFAEAKAKDAKAVVLALQAGMFVEGRGGDFTGKAIRGGDDGPFYWIVYAIREEAAKFGKPVLLINGDFHDLVIDRPFMVSQGEEKPPRYANINRLQVYGAPELKAVQVNVDTETPWVFSFQPLYN
;
A
#
# COMPACT_ATOMS: atom_id res chain seq x y z
N MET A 1 -42.87 16.04 -51.76
CA MET A 1 -42.66 16.52 -50.37
C MET A 1 -42.45 15.33 -49.46
N ARG A 2 -41.66 15.50 -48.39
CA ARG A 2 -41.04 14.50 -47.46
C ARG A 2 -39.63 14.10 -47.91
N VAL A 3 -38.65 14.99 -47.74
CA VAL A 3 -37.85 15.24 -46.51
C VAL A 3 -37.00 14.02 -46.17
N GLY A 4 -35.74 14.07 -46.59
CA GLY A 4 -34.70 13.15 -46.16
C GLY A 4 -34.09 13.59 -44.83
N THR A 5 -33.48 12.62 -44.14
CA THR A 5 -32.47 12.90 -43.12
C THR A 5 -31.45 11.77 -43.13
N ILE A 6 -30.23 12.13 -43.51
CA ILE A 6 -29.01 11.32 -43.43
C ILE A 6 -28.58 11.32 -41.96
N PHE A 7 -28.45 10.14 -41.35
CA PHE A 7 -27.70 9.99 -40.10
C PHE A 7 -26.33 9.39 -40.43
N ALA A 8 -25.34 10.26 -40.61
CA ALA A 8 -23.93 9.88 -40.58
C ALA A 8 -23.48 9.91 -39.11
N ALA A 9 -23.26 8.73 -38.52
CA ALA A 9 -22.67 8.61 -37.20
C ALA A 9 -21.17 8.94 -37.30
N ILE A 10 -20.76 10.10 -36.76
CA ILE A 10 -19.36 10.43 -36.55
C ILE A 10 -18.90 9.71 -35.28
N ALA A 11 -18.24 8.56 -35.45
CA ALA A 11 -17.45 7.95 -34.38
C ALA A 11 -16.15 8.75 -34.24
N ALA A 12 -16.12 9.71 -33.31
CA ALA A 12 -14.89 10.39 -32.93
C ALA A 12 -14.05 9.45 -32.06
N ALA A 13 -13.11 8.75 -32.68
CA ALA A 13 -12.05 8.05 -31.96
C ALA A 13 -11.11 9.09 -31.32
N PHE A 14 -11.19 9.26 -30.01
CA PHE A 14 -10.14 9.93 -29.24
C PHE A 14 -8.92 9.00 -29.16
N ALA A 15 -8.15 8.93 -30.24
CA ALA A 15 -6.77 8.49 -30.19
C ALA A 15 -5.95 9.61 -29.53
N GLY A 16 -5.84 9.57 -28.21
CA GLY A 16 -4.86 10.39 -27.51
C GLY A 16 -3.48 10.06 -28.06
N LEU A 17 -2.82 11.06 -28.66
CA LEU A 17 -1.42 10.99 -29.03
C LEU A 17 -0.61 10.75 -27.75
N VAL A 18 -0.24 9.49 -27.50
CA VAL A 18 0.75 9.13 -26.48
C VAL A 18 2.10 9.56 -27.04
N GLY A 19 2.48 10.81 -26.80
CA GLY A 19 3.84 11.28 -27.06
C GLY A 19 4.84 10.53 -26.16
N PRO A 20 6.09 10.34 -26.60
CA PRO A 20 7.12 9.73 -25.76
C PRO A 20 7.26 10.54 -24.46
N ALA A 21 7.37 9.84 -23.32
CA ALA A 21 7.53 10.47 -22.02
C ALA A 21 8.78 11.36 -22.03
N GLN A 22 8.59 12.66 -21.86
CA GLN A 22 9.66 13.64 -21.78
C GLN A 22 10.38 13.46 -20.43
N ALA A 23 11.72 13.49 -20.46
CA ALA A 23 12.55 13.40 -19.25
C ALA A 23 12.18 14.54 -18.28
N GLU A 24 11.74 14.19 -17.07
CA GLU A 24 11.34 15.14 -16.04
C GLU A 24 11.89 14.65 -14.70
N SER A 25 12.68 15.48 -14.03
CA SER A 25 13.06 15.23 -12.65
C SER A 25 12.00 15.79 -11.71
N PHE A 26 11.64 15.01 -10.70
CA PHE A 26 10.70 15.42 -9.65
C PHE A 26 10.97 14.63 -8.38
N HIS A 27 10.30 14.98 -7.29
CA HIS A 27 10.31 14.18 -6.07
C HIS A 27 8.91 13.96 -5.54
N PHE A 28 8.73 12.82 -4.88
CA PHE A 28 7.56 12.50 -4.10
C PHE A 28 7.99 12.11 -2.68
N VAL A 29 7.04 12.00 -1.75
CA VAL A 29 7.32 11.54 -0.39
C VAL A 29 6.63 10.21 -0.13
N ALA A 30 7.33 9.26 0.47
CA ALA A 30 6.77 8.01 0.98
C ALA A 30 6.77 8.01 2.51
N LEU A 31 5.66 7.58 3.10
CA LEU A 31 5.50 7.43 4.55
C LEU A 31 4.44 6.37 4.87
N GLY A 32 4.32 5.95 6.11
CA GLY A 32 3.38 4.94 6.59
C GLY A 32 3.52 4.76 8.09
N ASP A 33 2.71 3.87 8.67
CA ASP A 33 2.91 3.38 10.03
C ASP A 33 2.93 4.52 11.08
N THR A 34 1.95 5.42 10.95
CA THR A 34 1.87 6.68 11.67
C THR A 34 0.87 6.64 12.83
N ALA A 35 1.07 7.53 13.81
CA ALA A 35 0.11 7.85 14.85
C ALA A 35 -0.41 6.63 15.68
N TYR A 36 0.48 5.70 16.04
CA TYR A 36 0.09 4.48 16.75
C TYR A 36 -0.45 4.71 18.16
N THR A 37 0.03 5.75 18.84
CA THR A 37 -0.40 6.13 20.18
C THR A 37 -1.02 7.51 20.19
N LEU A 38 -2.35 7.54 20.08
CA LEU A 38 -3.13 8.78 20.12
C LEU A 38 -3.51 9.17 21.56
N PRO A 39 -3.56 10.48 21.90
CA PRO A 39 -3.20 11.63 21.07
C PRO A 39 -1.69 11.97 21.08
N ARG A 40 -0.87 11.20 21.81
CA ARG A 40 0.56 11.48 22.05
C ARG A 40 1.35 11.76 20.77
N ASP A 41 1.09 10.98 19.72
CA ASP A 41 1.84 11.00 18.48
C ASP A 41 1.44 12.17 17.54
N LEU A 42 0.32 12.85 17.81
CA LEU A 42 -0.24 13.87 16.91
C LEU A 42 0.66 15.09 16.70
N PRO A 43 1.28 15.70 17.72
CA PRO A 43 2.15 16.86 17.49
C PRO A 43 3.33 16.53 16.57
N THR A 44 3.90 15.33 16.72
CA THR A 44 4.99 14.84 15.86
C THR A 44 4.50 14.60 14.44
N TYR A 45 3.33 13.98 14.27
CA TYR A 45 2.76 13.75 12.95
C TYR A 45 2.39 15.05 12.23
N ASP A 46 1.80 16.02 12.95
CA ASP A 46 1.49 17.35 12.41
C ASP A 46 2.75 18.11 11.96
N ALA A 47 3.84 18.04 12.74
CA ALA A 47 5.12 18.59 12.35
C ALA A 47 5.69 17.92 11.08
N LEU A 48 5.58 16.59 10.97
CA LEU A 48 5.99 15.85 9.77
C LEU A 48 5.17 16.30 8.54
N ILE A 49 3.85 16.41 8.65
CA ILE A 49 2.99 16.88 7.55
C ILE A 49 3.41 18.30 7.13
N ALA A 50 3.65 19.20 8.08
CA ALA A 50 4.13 20.55 7.78
C ALA A 50 5.49 20.54 7.05
N ARG A 51 6.41 19.64 7.45
CA ARG A 51 7.69 19.46 6.77
C ARG A 51 7.53 18.95 5.35
N ILE A 52 6.62 18.01 5.12
CA ILE A 52 6.28 17.46 3.80
C ILE A 52 5.69 18.56 2.92
N ASN A 53 4.75 19.34 3.43
CA ASN A 53 4.17 20.48 2.71
C ASN A 53 5.25 21.50 2.30
N LYS A 54 6.20 21.79 3.20
CA LYS A 54 7.35 22.66 2.89
C LYS A 54 8.29 22.07 1.83
N ALA A 55 8.42 20.75 1.75
CA ALA A 55 9.21 20.06 0.72
C ALA A 55 8.54 20.13 -0.67
N LYS A 56 7.25 20.48 -0.76
CA LYS A 56 6.50 20.65 -2.01
C LYS A 56 6.61 19.47 -2.99
N PRO A 57 6.36 18.22 -2.56
CA PRO A 57 6.46 17.07 -3.44
C PRO A 57 5.40 17.12 -4.55
N ALA A 58 5.64 16.42 -5.65
CA ALA A 58 4.65 16.23 -6.70
C ALA A 58 3.38 15.56 -6.15
N PHE A 59 3.58 14.58 -5.26
CA PHE A 59 2.56 13.89 -4.46
C PHE A 59 3.25 13.17 -3.28
N SER A 60 2.46 12.64 -2.37
CA SER A 60 2.90 11.73 -1.31
C SER A 60 2.21 10.38 -1.44
N ILE A 61 2.86 9.29 -1.00
CA ILE A 61 2.30 7.93 -0.92
C ILE A 61 2.33 7.50 0.55
N HIS A 62 1.14 7.32 1.14
CA HIS A 62 0.97 6.74 2.47
C HIS A 62 0.70 5.23 2.35
N VAL A 63 1.61 4.40 2.84
CA VAL A 63 1.55 2.94 2.63
C VAL A 63 0.65 2.17 3.59
N GLY A 64 -0.01 2.84 4.54
CA GLY A 64 -0.99 2.21 5.43
C GLY A 64 -0.68 2.49 6.89
N ASP A 65 -1.48 1.94 7.79
CA ASP A 65 -1.31 2.01 9.24
C ASP A 65 -1.27 3.45 9.76
N THR A 66 -2.45 4.06 9.79
CA THR A 66 -2.75 5.41 10.24
C THR A 66 -3.04 5.50 11.74
N TRP A 67 -3.11 4.35 12.42
CA TRP A 67 -3.20 4.23 13.87
C TRP A 67 -2.70 2.86 14.34
N GLY A 68 -2.61 2.69 15.66
CA GLY A 68 -2.23 1.43 16.32
C GLY A 68 -3.46 0.70 16.88
N ALA A 69 -3.73 0.89 18.16
CA ALA A 69 -4.87 0.25 18.83
C ALA A 69 -6.08 1.19 18.87
N MET A 70 -6.84 1.28 17.77
CA MET A 70 -8.14 1.97 17.74
C MET A 70 -9.27 1.08 17.17
N PRO A 71 -10.52 1.31 17.59
CA PRO A 71 -11.67 0.69 16.95
C PRO A 71 -11.78 1.12 15.49
N CYS A 72 -12.02 0.17 14.58
CA CYS A 72 -12.13 0.46 13.15
C CYS A 72 -13.56 0.89 12.78
N THR A 73 -14.00 1.98 13.39
CA THR A 73 -15.29 2.61 13.16
C THR A 73 -15.17 3.70 12.09
N GLU A 74 -16.32 4.13 11.57
CA GLU A 74 -16.35 5.25 10.63
C GLU A 74 -15.73 6.54 11.23
N ASP A 75 -15.90 6.76 12.53
CA ASP A 75 -15.32 7.92 13.22
C ASP A 75 -13.79 7.89 13.22
N SER A 76 -13.18 6.72 13.46
CA SER A 76 -11.72 6.54 13.39
C SER A 76 -11.19 6.80 11.99
N HIS A 77 -11.86 6.30 10.96
CA HIS A 77 -11.49 6.58 9.57
C HIS A 77 -11.66 8.07 9.22
N ARG A 78 -12.73 8.72 9.69
CA ARG A 78 -12.94 10.16 9.49
C ARG A 78 -11.88 11.00 10.17
N TYR A 79 -11.40 10.56 11.34
CA TYR A 79 -10.27 11.19 12.02
C TYR A 79 -8.99 11.11 11.17
N ALA A 80 -8.64 9.93 10.66
CA ALA A 80 -7.50 9.76 9.76
C ALA A 80 -7.63 10.59 8.47
N LEU A 81 -8.82 10.64 7.86
CA LEU A 81 -9.10 11.52 6.72
C LEU A 81 -8.89 13.01 7.07
N GLY A 82 -9.19 13.41 8.30
CA GLY A 82 -8.89 14.76 8.80
C GLY A 82 -7.39 15.05 8.85
N GLN A 83 -6.55 14.08 9.18
CA GLN A 83 -5.08 14.22 9.10
C GLN A 83 -4.62 14.29 7.63
N PHE A 84 -5.15 13.42 6.78
CA PHE A 84 -4.83 13.41 5.35
C PHE A 84 -5.21 14.71 4.64
N ALA A 85 -6.28 15.39 5.08
CA ALA A 85 -6.66 16.70 4.55
C ALA A 85 -5.64 17.81 4.83
N LYS A 86 -4.71 17.62 5.79
CA LYS A 86 -3.64 18.59 6.11
C LYS A 86 -2.48 18.56 5.11
N PHE A 87 -2.41 17.57 4.22
CA PHE A 87 -1.42 17.54 3.15
C PHE A 87 -1.81 18.56 2.08
N ASP A 88 -0.94 19.52 1.79
CA ASP A 88 -1.17 20.55 0.77
C ASP A 88 -1.12 19.97 -0.65
N HIS A 89 -0.45 18.83 -0.83
CA HIS A 89 -0.19 18.16 -2.10
C HIS A 89 -0.99 16.85 -2.20
N PRO A 90 -1.16 16.28 -3.42
CA PRO A 90 -1.85 15.00 -3.59
C PRO A 90 -1.29 13.92 -2.68
N LEU A 91 -2.18 13.21 -1.98
CA LEU A 91 -1.85 12.07 -1.13
C LEU A 91 -2.49 10.80 -1.71
N VAL A 92 -1.67 9.89 -2.20
CA VAL A 92 -2.09 8.54 -2.56
C VAL A 92 -2.00 7.65 -1.33
N TYR A 93 -2.99 6.79 -1.14
CA TYR A 93 -3.11 5.93 0.03
C TYR A 93 -3.38 4.49 -0.38
N THR A 94 -2.79 3.54 0.32
CA THR A 94 -3.18 2.12 0.33
C THR A 94 -3.35 1.67 1.79
N PRO A 95 -4.41 0.91 2.14
CA PRO A 95 -4.68 0.54 3.52
C PRO A 95 -3.71 -0.52 4.06
N GLY A 96 -3.38 -0.39 5.35
CA GLY A 96 -2.65 -1.37 6.12
C GLY A 96 -3.55 -2.33 6.89
N ASP A 97 -2.96 -3.19 7.71
CA ASP A 97 -3.67 -4.16 8.54
C ASP A 97 -4.42 -3.50 9.70
N ASN A 98 -3.89 -2.43 10.28
CA ASN A 98 -4.49 -1.78 11.45
C ASN A 98 -5.83 -1.11 11.15
N GLU A 99 -6.08 -0.77 9.90
CA GLU A 99 -7.33 -0.16 9.48
C GLU A 99 -8.49 -1.15 9.34
N TRP A 100 -8.23 -2.45 9.23
CA TRP A 100 -9.30 -3.44 9.01
C TRP A 100 -8.98 -4.88 9.44
N THR A 101 -7.81 -5.46 9.14
CA THR A 101 -7.55 -6.88 9.42
C THR A 101 -7.30 -7.15 10.90
N ASP A 102 -6.75 -6.18 11.61
CA ASP A 102 -6.31 -6.30 13.00
C ASP A 102 -7.34 -5.71 13.98
N CYS A 103 -8.46 -5.24 13.44
CA CYS A 103 -9.51 -4.59 14.18
C CYS A 103 -10.16 -5.53 15.19
N ARG A 104 -10.17 -5.06 16.43
CA ARG A 104 -10.85 -5.71 17.54
C ARG A 104 -12.15 -4.97 17.86
N LYS A 105 -13.06 -5.66 18.54
CA LYS A 105 -14.29 -5.04 19.06
C LYS A 105 -13.92 -3.92 20.06
N PRO A 106 -14.65 -2.80 20.10
CA PRO A 106 -14.33 -1.66 20.96
C PRO A 106 -14.09 -2.05 22.42
N GLU A 107 -14.94 -2.90 22.98
CA GLU A 107 -14.85 -3.36 24.37
C GLU A 107 -13.56 -4.15 24.66
N ILE A 108 -13.00 -4.86 23.66
CA ILE A 108 -11.74 -5.59 23.77
C ILE A 108 -10.56 -4.62 23.76
N ILE A 109 -10.61 -3.62 22.87
CA ILE A 109 -9.56 -2.58 22.78
C ILE A 109 -9.51 -1.79 24.09
N GLU A 110 -10.65 -1.34 24.58
CA GLU A 110 -10.74 -0.57 25.82
C GLU A 110 -10.24 -1.36 27.04
N ALA A 111 -10.60 -2.63 27.15
CA ALA A 111 -10.10 -3.52 28.20
C ALA A 111 -8.58 -3.69 28.09
N TYR A 112 -8.05 -3.87 26.87
CA TYR A 112 -6.62 -4.03 26.62
C TYR A 112 -5.83 -2.77 26.97
N LEU A 113 -6.33 -1.58 26.62
CA LEU A 113 -5.68 -0.31 26.96
C LEU A 113 -5.63 -0.11 28.49
N ARG A 114 -6.73 -0.39 29.21
CA ARG A 114 -6.72 -0.36 30.69
C ARG A 114 -5.76 -1.37 31.28
N TYR A 115 -5.61 -2.55 30.67
CA TYR A 115 -4.63 -3.55 31.08
C TYR A 115 -3.19 -3.05 30.95
N LEU A 116 -2.82 -2.46 29.80
CA LEU A 116 -1.48 -1.90 29.58
C LEU A 116 -1.14 -0.76 30.55
N GLU A 117 -2.14 0.01 30.99
CA GLU A 117 -1.96 1.07 31.99
C GLU A 117 -1.91 0.55 33.44
N GLY A 118 -2.07 -0.75 33.67
CA GLY A 118 -2.16 -1.33 35.02
C GLY A 118 -3.47 -0.99 35.74
N LYS A 119 -4.53 -0.63 35.00
CA LYS A 119 -5.85 -0.20 35.52
C LYS A 119 -6.99 -1.18 35.17
N ALA A 120 -6.67 -2.38 34.69
CA ALA A 120 -7.69 -3.36 34.34
C ALA A 120 -8.53 -3.79 35.55
N THR A 121 -9.84 -3.83 35.35
CA THR A 121 -10.81 -4.38 36.31
C THR A 121 -10.94 -5.90 36.15
N PRO A 122 -11.54 -6.62 37.11
CA PRO A 122 -11.89 -8.04 36.92
C PRO A 122 -12.76 -8.29 35.68
N GLN A 123 -13.60 -7.34 35.29
CA GLN A 123 -14.40 -7.41 34.07
C GLN A 123 -13.53 -7.33 32.82
N ASP A 124 -12.55 -6.41 32.80
CA ASP A 124 -11.59 -6.29 31.69
C ASP A 124 -10.80 -7.59 31.52
N LEU A 125 -10.31 -8.16 32.63
CA LEU A 125 -9.61 -9.44 32.61
C LEU A 125 -10.51 -10.58 32.10
N GLY A 126 -11.80 -10.57 32.47
CA GLY A 126 -12.79 -11.51 31.95
C GLY A 126 -13.04 -11.38 30.45
N LEU A 127 -12.97 -10.16 29.90
CA LEU A 127 -13.07 -9.91 28.45
C LEU A 127 -11.80 -10.34 27.70
N LEU A 128 -10.63 -10.19 28.29
CA LEU A 128 -9.35 -10.51 27.63
C LEU A 128 -8.98 -12.00 27.73
N ALA A 129 -9.39 -12.68 28.80
CA ALA A 129 -9.02 -14.07 29.07
C ALA A 129 -9.35 -15.04 27.92
N PRO A 130 -10.52 -14.99 27.25
CA PRO A 130 -10.83 -15.93 26.17
C PRO A 130 -9.83 -15.83 25.01
N ALA A 131 -9.33 -14.64 24.68
CA ALA A 131 -8.36 -14.45 23.60
C ALA A 131 -7.02 -15.18 23.84
N GLN A 132 -6.73 -15.57 25.08
CA GLN A 132 -5.53 -16.31 25.47
C GLN A 132 -5.74 -17.84 25.46
N THR A 133 -6.95 -18.31 25.17
CA THR A 133 -7.27 -19.75 25.07
C THR A 133 -7.11 -20.27 23.65
N PHE A 134 -6.93 -21.57 23.50
CA PHE A 134 -6.88 -22.21 22.18
C PHE A 134 -8.19 -22.01 21.41
N GLU A 135 -9.33 -22.20 22.07
CA GLU A 135 -10.66 -22.01 21.50
C GLU A 135 -10.90 -20.54 21.10
N GLY A 136 -10.48 -19.59 21.92
CA GLY A 136 -10.58 -18.17 21.58
C GLY A 136 -9.71 -17.77 20.40
N ALA A 137 -8.48 -18.29 20.32
CA ALA A 137 -7.61 -18.10 19.17
C ALA A 137 -8.24 -18.67 17.88
N PHE A 138 -8.82 -19.87 17.94
CA PHE A 138 -9.44 -20.52 16.79
C PHE A 138 -10.82 -19.96 16.42
N SER A 139 -11.56 -19.34 17.34
CA SER A 139 -12.86 -18.73 17.05
C SER A 139 -12.78 -17.27 16.60
N SER A 140 -11.56 -16.73 16.42
CA SER A 140 -11.34 -15.30 16.13
C SER A 140 -12.01 -14.40 17.17
N TYR A 141 -12.00 -14.83 18.44
CA TYR A 141 -12.65 -14.10 19.52
C TYR A 141 -12.12 -12.66 19.62
N GLY A 142 -13.04 -11.73 19.83
CA GLY A 142 -12.74 -10.32 20.02
C GLY A 142 -12.33 -9.56 18.76
N TYR A 143 -12.20 -10.20 17.60
CA TYR A 143 -12.10 -9.47 16.33
C TYR A 143 -13.44 -8.82 15.95
N ALA A 144 -13.36 -7.66 15.31
CA ALA A 144 -14.47 -7.07 14.56
C ALA A 144 -14.67 -7.82 13.23
N ASP A 145 -15.58 -7.38 12.35
CA ASP A 145 -15.73 -7.89 10.98
C ASP A 145 -14.73 -7.19 10.04
N PRO A 146 -13.61 -7.84 9.63
CA PRO A 146 -12.60 -7.19 8.82
C PRO A 146 -13.09 -6.90 7.40
N VAL A 147 -13.91 -7.77 6.83
CA VAL A 147 -14.40 -7.61 5.45
C VAL A 147 -15.41 -6.47 5.37
N ALA A 148 -16.20 -6.23 6.42
CA ALA A 148 -16.95 -4.99 6.56
C ALA A 148 -16.04 -3.75 6.69
N GLY A 149 -14.96 -3.85 7.47
CA GLY A 149 -13.95 -2.79 7.61
C GLY A 149 -13.34 -2.37 6.26
N LEU A 150 -12.91 -3.34 5.44
CA LEU A 150 -12.37 -3.05 4.11
C LEU A 150 -13.40 -2.38 3.18
N ARG A 151 -14.66 -2.82 3.23
CA ARG A 151 -15.75 -2.17 2.48
C ARG A 151 -15.98 -0.73 2.94
N LEU A 152 -15.86 -0.46 4.24
CA LEU A 152 -15.94 0.89 4.79
C LEU A 152 -14.79 1.77 4.27
N ILE A 153 -13.55 1.26 4.29
CA ILE A 153 -12.38 1.96 3.71
C ILE A 153 -12.64 2.33 2.24
N ARG A 154 -13.07 1.37 1.42
CA ARG A 154 -13.38 1.61 0.00
C ARG A 154 -14.43 2.71 -0.19
N LYS A 155 -15.47 2.70 0.64
CA LYS A 155 -16.54 3.71 0.61
C LYS A 155 -16.04 5.11 1.00
N LEU A 156 -15.13 5.21 1.97
CA LEU A 156 -14.69 6.49 2.52
C LEU A 156 -13.50 7.10 1.76
N TYR A 157 -12.44 6.32 1.55
CA TYR A 157 -11.17 6.81 0.99
C TYR A 157 -11.15 6.75 -0.53
N PHE A 158 -11.87 5.79 -1.11
CA PHE A 158 -11.81 5.50 -2.55
C PHE A 158 -13.16 5.74 -3.23
N LYS A 159 -13.96 6.70 -2.72
CA LYS A 159 -15.27 7.06 -3.29
C LYS A 159 -15.17 7.49 -4.75
N GLU A 160 -14.09 8.19 -5.11
CA GLU A 160 -13.85 8.75 -6.43
C GLU A 160 -12.45 8.35 -6.94
N PRO A 161 -12.24 8.31 -8.27
CA PRO A 161 -10.94 7.99 -8.88
C PRO A 161 -9.96 9.18 -8.79
N ARG A 162 -9.68 9.65 -7.58
CA ARG A 162 -8.77 10.76 -7.29
C ARG A 162 -8.03 10.52 -5.97
N SER A 163 -6.84 11.10 -5.85
CA SER A 163 -6.06 11.06 -4.62
C SER A 163 -6.75 11.87 -3.50
N LEU A 164 -6.22 11.74 -2.28
CA LEU A 164 -6.57 12.54 -1.11
C LEU A 164 -5.67 13.79 -1.03
N GLY A 165 -5.75 14.52 0.09
CA GLY A 165 -5.05 15.79 0.30
C GLY A 165 -5.89 17.01 -0.10
N ALA A 166 -5.43 18.21 0.27
CA ALA A 166 -6.10 19.46 -0.06
C ALA A 166 -6.13 19.74 -1.57
N ARG A 167 -5.04 19.39 -2.27
CA ARG A 167 -5.01 19.27 -3.73
C ARG A 167 -5.02 17.80 -4.10
N THR A 168 -5.81 17.45 -5.10
CA THR A 168 -5.97 16.06 -5.55
C THR A 168 -5.44 15.91 -6.97
N MET A 169 -5.15 14.67 -7.35
CA MET A 169 -4.80 14.28 -8.73
C MET A 169 -5.67 13.10 -9.18
N PRO A 170 -5.97 12.96 -10.49
CA PRO A 170 -6.72 11.83 -10.99
C PRO A 170 -5.94 10.53 -10.81
N LEU A 171 -6.65 9.45 -10.50
CA LEU A 171 -6.12 8.10 -10.36
C LEU A 171 -6.97 7.14 -11.20
N LEU A 172 -6.36 6.12 -11.80
CA LEU A 172 -7.08 4.99 -12.37
C LEU A 172 -7.26 3.93 -11.28
N ARG A 173 -8.49 3.48 -10.98
CA ARG A 173 -8.71 2.38 -10.03
C ARG A 173 -8.90 1.05 -10.76
N GLN A 174 -8.41 -0.04 -10.19
CA GLN A 174 -8.58 -1.37 -10.76
C GLN A 174 -10.05 -1.71 -10.99
N THR A 175 -10.92 -1.43 -10.03
CA THR A 175 -12.37 -1.67 -10.15
C THR A 175 -13.02 -0.93 -11.32
N ASP A 176 -12.48 0.21 -11.76
CA ASP A 176 -13.06 0.96 -12.88
C ASP A 176 -12.73 0.33 -14.25
N VAL A 177 -11.58 -0.33 -14.36
CA VAL A 177 -11.11 -0.96 -15.62
C VAL A 177 -11.27 -2.48 -15.64
N ALA A 178 -11.43 -3.09 -14.47
CA ALA A 178 -11.70 -4.51 -14.28
C ALA A 178 -12.78 -4.67 -13.19
N PRO A 179 -14.07 -4.40 -13.52
CA PRO A 179 -15.17 -4.39 -12.54
C PRO A 179 -15.44 -5.72 -11.83
N ALA A 180 -14.86 -6.82 -12.31
CA ALA A 180 -14.87 -8.11 -11.63
C ALA A 180 -14.06 -8.11 -10.33
N PHE A 181 -13.15 -7.15 -10.15
CA PHE A 181 -12.36 -6.98 -8.94
C PHE A 181 -12.88 -5.79 -8.12
N GLU A 182 -13.31 -6.07 -6.89
CA GLU A 182 -13.62 -5.05 -5.90
C GLU A 182 -12.34 -4.66 -5.16
N THR A 183 -11.48 -3.86 -5.76
CA THR A 183 -10.19 -3.39 -5.22
C THR A 183 -10.00 -1.92 -5.60
N ALA A 184 -10.87 -1.06 -5.11
CA ALA A 184 -10.85 0.38 -5.41
C ALA A 184 -9.55 1.08 -4.92
N GLU A 185 -8.90 0.48 -3.92
CA GLU A 185 -7.62 0.89 -3.35
C GLU A 185 -6.40 0.51 -4.21
N ASN A 186 -6.59 -0.35 -5.22
CA ASN A 186 -5.58 -0.59 -6.25
C ASN A 186 -5.68 0.52 -7.29
N THR A 187 -4.77 1.48 -7.20
CA THR A 187 -4.76 2.68 -8.05
C THR A 187 -3.50 2.72 -8.90
N ARG A 188 -3.56 3.43 -10.04
CA ARG A 188 -2.43 3.62 -10.96
C ARG A 188 -2.44 5.02 -11.55
N TRP A 189 -1.26 5.59 -11.74
CA TRP A 189 -1.05 6.88 -12.39
C TRP A 189 0.34 6.94 -13.01
N ASP A 190 0.58 7.96 -13.83
CA ASP A 190 1.85 8.19 -14.51
C ASP A 190 2.40 9.57 -14.16
N LYS A 191 3.71 9.67 -13.95
CA LYS A 191 4.40 10.96 -13.78
C LYS A 191 5.86 10.85 -14.21
N GLY A 192 6.33 11.83 -15.00
CA GLY A 192 7.73 11.93 -15.41
C GLY A 192 8.31 10.66 -16.03
N GLY A 193 7.54 9.95 -16.88
CA GLY A 193 7.99 8.70 -17.50
C GLY A 193 8.04 7.48 -16.58
N VAL A 194 7.44 7.55 -15.39
CA VAL A 194 7.33 6.43 -14.43
C VAL A 194 5.86 6.06 -14.23
N VAL A 195 5.59 4.75 -14.23
CA VAL A 195 4.26 4.20 -13.87
C VAL A 195 4.24 3.87 -12.39
N PHE A 196 3.23 4.34 -11.68
CA PHE A 196 3.04 4.10 -10.26
C PHE A 196 1.78 3.29 -10.03
N ALA A 197 1.80 2.35 -9.08
CA ALA A 197 0.60 1.65 -8.65
C ALA A 197 0.59 1.36 -7.14
N THR A 198 -0.58 1.45 -6.53
CA THR A 198 -0.83 0.89 -5.19
C THR A 198 -1.37 -0.53 -5.30
N LEU A 199 -1.02 -1.37 -4.31
CA LEU A 199 -1.52 -2.72 -4.14
C LEU A 199 -2.15 -2.86 -2.75
N SER A 200 -3.31 -3.51 -2.71
CA SER A 200 -4.05 -3.83 -1.49
C SER A 200 -3.43 -5.07 -0.86
N VAL A 201 -2.31 -4.90 -0.19
CA VAL A 201 -1.57 -5.99 0.47
C VAL A 201 -1.23 -5.51 1.89
N PRO A 202 -2.18 -5.61 2.84
CA PRO A 202 -1.93 -5.32 4.25
C PRO A 202 -1.04 -6.39 4.87
N GLY A 203 -0.55 -6.09 6.07
CA GLY A 203 0.21 -6.97 6.93
C GLY A 203 -0.66 -8.09 7.47
N SER A 204 -0.32 -8.59 8.65
CA SER A 204 -1.05 -9.69 9.32
C SER A 204 -1.53 -10.80 8.37
N ALA A 205 -0.55 -11.41 7.68
CA ALA A 205 -0.75 -12.49 6.71
C ALA A 205 -1.66 -12.11 5.52
N ASN A 206 -1.61 -10.87 5.06
CA ASN A 206 -2.43 -10.38 3.95
C ASN A 206 -3.94 -10.51 4.25
N GLY A 207 -4.32 -10.45 5.53
CA GLY A 207 -5.68 -10.70 6.01
C GLY A 207 -6.14 -12.17 5.98
N PHE A 208 -5.31 -13.10 5.47
CA PHE A 208 -5.63 -14.51 5.35
C PHE A 208 -5.56 -15.24 6.70
N THR A 209 -6.56 -16.08 6.98
CA THR A 209 -6.52 -16.99 8.12
C THR A 209 -7.26 -18.30 7.81
N LEU A 210 -6.82 -19.40 8.39
CA LEU A 210 -7.39 -20.73 8.16
C LEU A 210 -8.70 -20.99 8.94
N ASN A 211 -8.94 -20.22 10.00
CA ASN A 211 -10.07 -20.41 10.90
C ASN A 211 -11.28 -19.50 10.59
N ASP A 212 -11.21 -18.70 9.53
CA ASP A 212 -12.31 -17.84 9.08
C ASP A 212 -12.40 -17.92 7.55
N GLU A 213 -13.40 -18.67 7.08
CA GLU A 213 -13.62 -18.89 5.65
C GLU A 213 -13.91 -17.59 4.89
N THR A 214 -14.58 -16.62 5.53
CA THR A 214 -14.92 -15.35 4.89
C THR A 214 -13.67 -14.53 4.63
N ARG A 215 -12.79 -14.42 5.63
CA ARG A 215 -11.48 -13.77 5.48
C ARG A 215 -10.59 -14.49 4.47
N ALA A 216 -10.54 -15.82 4.51
CA ALA A 216 -9.76 -16.60 3.56
C ALA A 216 -10.21 -16.36 2.10
N ARG A 217 -11.53 -16.39 1.85
CA ARG A 217 -12.11 -16.15 0.52
C ARG A 217 -11.82 -14.73 0.02
N GLU A 218 -11.97 -13.71 0.89
CA GLU A 218 -11.61 -12.32 0.57
C GLU A 218 -10.14 -12.24 0.17
N ALA A 219 -9.23 -12.74 1.01
CA ALA A 219 -7.80 -12.64 0.80
C ALA A 219 -7.37 -13.33 -0.51
N VAL A 220 -7.92 -14.51 -0.82
CA VAL A 220 -7.63 -15.22 -2.08
C VAL A 220 -8.10 -14.42 -3.30
N ALA A 221 -9.32 -13.88 -3.27
CA ALA A 221 -9.87 -13.08 -4.36
C ALA A 221 -9.06 -11.79 -4.59
N ARG A 222 -8.71 -11.09 -3.51
CA ARG A 222 -7.88 -9.88 -3.56
C ARG A 222 -6.46 -10.18 -4.00
N ASN A 223 -5.87 -11.30 -3.58
CA ASN A 223 -4.55 -11.73 -4.05
C ASN A 223 -4.55 -11.96 -5.56
N ARG A 224 -5.59 -12.58 -6.11
CA ARG A 224 -5.78 -12.71 -7.56
C ARG A 224 -5.89 -11.34 -8.24
N ALA A 225 -6.70 -10.43 -7.69
CA ALA A 225 -6.84 -9.07 -8.21
C ALA A 225 -5.49 -8.34 -8.24
N ASN A 226 -4.71 -8.40 -7.16
CA ASN A 226 -3.39 -7.77 -7.08
C ASN A 226 -2.41 -8.36 -8.11
N VAL A 227 -2.36 -9.68 -8.29
CA VAL A 227 -1.51 -10.32 -9.33
C VAL A 227 -1.87 -9.81 -10.72
N ASP A 228 -3.17 -9.71 -11.02
CA ASP A 228 -3.62 -9.20 -12.32
C ASP A 228 -3.34 -7.68 -12.45
N TRP A 229 -3.42 -6.92 -11.35
CA TRP A 229 -3.06 -5.49 -11.33
C TRP A 229 -1.58 -5.23 -11.55
N ILE A 230 -0.71 -6.04 -10.93
CA ILE A 230 0.75 -5.98 -11.13
C ILE A 230 1.07 -6.20 -12.61
N LYS A 231 0.52 -7.26 -13.22
CA LYS A 231 0.69 -7.54 -14.65
C LYS A 231 0.20 -6.37 -15.51
N ALA A 232 -0.96 -5.79 -15.19
CA ALA A 232 -1.51 -4.66 -15.90
C ALA A 232 -0.63 -3.40 -15.78
N ALA A 233 -0.05 -3.13 -14.60
CA ALA A 233 0.85 -1.99 -14.38
C ALA A 233 2.15 -2.13 -15.20
N PHE A 234 2.74 -3.32 -15.26
CA PHE A 234 3.91 -3.57 -16.10
C PHE A 234 3.60 -3.58 -17.59
N ALA A 235 2.41 -4.04 -18.00
CA ALA A 235 1.96 -3.94 -19.38
C ALA A 235 1.81 -2.47 -19.82
N GLU A 236 1.23 -1.63 -18.96
CA GLU A 236 1.13 -0.18 -19.17
C GLU A 236 2.52 0.45 -19.31
N ALA A 237 3.44 0.12 -18.40
CA ALA A 237 4.80 0.62 -18.42
C ALA A 237 5.54 0.26 -19.72
N LYS A 238 5.33 -0.95 -20.24
CA LYS A 238 5.88 -1.35 -21.55
C LYS A 238 5.22 -0.59 -22.70
N ALA A 239 3.90 -0.45 -22.69
CA ALA A 239 3.16 0.26 -23.73
C ALA A 239 3.57 1.74 -23.84
N LYS A 240 3.95 2.36 -22.71
CA LYS A 240 4.40 3.76 -22.65
C LYS A 240 5.91 3.98 -22.79
N ASP A 241 6.69 2.92 -23.00
CA ASP A 241 8.17 2.95 -22.85
C ASP A 241 8.63 3.63 -21.55
N ALA A 242 7.91 3.39 -20.44
CA ALA A 242 8.24 3.97 -19.15
C ALA A 242 9.67 3.62 -18.73
N LYS A 243 10.32 4.54 -18.03
CA LYS A 243 11.71 4.40 -17.57
C LYS A 243 11.81 3.64 -16.25
N ALA A 244 10.74 3.61 -15.46
CA ALA A 244 10.66 2.81 -14.25
C ALA A 244 9.20 2.47 -13.87
N VAL A 245 9.05 1.56 -12.90
CA VAL A 245 7.79 1.26 -12.23
C VAL A 245 7.95 1.45 -10.72
N VAL A 246 6.94 2.00 -10.06
CA VAL A 246 6.84 2.05 -8.60
C VAL A 246 5.60 1.30 -8.15
N LEU A 247 5.76 0.37 -7.22
CA LEU A 247 4.68 -0.36 -6.57
C LEU A 247 4.67 -0.01 -5.09
N ALA A 248 3.53 0.35 -4.53
CA ALA A 248 3.37 0.68 -3.12
C ALA A 248 2.33 -0.21 -2.45
N LEU A 249 2.68 -0.80 -1.32
CA LEU A 249 1.82 -1.67 -0.52
C LEU A 249 2.16 -1.54 0.96
N GLN A 250 1.37 -2.09 1.88
CA GLN A 250 1.74 -1.98 3.30
C GLN A 250 2.73 -3.09 3.73
N ALA A 251 2.43 -4.35 3.41
CA ALA A 251 3.05 -5.51 4.05
C ALA A 251 4.59 -5.59 3.99
N GLY A 252 5.18 -5.92 5.14
CA GLY A 252 6.55 -6.42 5.28
C GLY A 252 6.65 -7.88 4.85
N MET A 253 6.83 -8.12 3.55
CA MET A 253 6.80 -9.48 2.97
C MET A 253 8.10 -10.28 3.14
N PHE A 254 9.20 -9.67 3.56
CA PHE A 254 10.52 -10.31 3.63
C PHE A 254 11.11 -10.23 5.03
N VAL A 255 11.70 -11.33 5.48
CA VAL A 255 12.46 -11.40 6.74
C VAL A 255 13.91 -11.79 6.46
N GLU A 256 14.80 -11.48 7.41
CA GLU A 256 16.19 -11.93 7.31
C GLU A 256 16.29 -13.45 7.30
N GLY A 257 17.07 -13.97 6.36
CA GLY A 257 17.23 -15.40 6.16
C GLY A 257 17.71 -15.70 4.74
N ARG A 258 18.08 -16.96 4.49
CA ARG A 258 18.34 -17.41 3.13
C ARG A 258 17.01 -17.56 2.40
N GLY A 259 16.82 -16.78 1.34
CA GLY A 259 15.73 -17.03 0.39
C GLY A 259 16.03 -18.26 -0.48
N GLY A 260 15.03 -18.73 -1.21
CA GLY A 260 15.20 -19.80 -2.21
C GLY A 260 15.81 -19.28 -3.52
N ASP A 261 15.80 -20.10 -4.57
CA ASP A 261 16.30 -19.76 -5.93
C ASP A 261 15.63 -18.54 -6.58
N PHE A 262 14.59 -18.06 -5.92
CA PHE A 262 13.62 -17.09 -6.34
C PHE A 262 13.80 -15.71 -5.71
N THR A 263 14.41 -15.62 -4.53
CA THR A 263 14.50 -14.39 -3.75
C THR A 263 15.80 -14.34 -2.95
N GLY A 264 16.40 -13.15 -2.82
CA GLY A 264 17.59 -12.94 -1.97
C GLY A 264 17.31 -12.97 -0.46
N LYS A 265 16.03 -13.06 -0.06
CA LYS A 265 15.54 -13.05 1.32
C LYS A 265 14.40 -14.07 1.50
N ALA A 266 14.15 -14.50 2.73
CA ALA A 266 13.04 -15.40 3.03
C ALA A 266 11.69 -14.65 2.93
N ILE A 267 10.71 -15.25 2.25
CA ILE A 267 9.35 -14.70 2.14
C ILE A 267 8.58 -15.05 3.41
N ARG A 268 7.91 -14.06 4.03
CA ARG A 268 7.03 -14.28 5.18
C ARG A 268 5.89 -15.21 4.76
N GLY A 269 5.72 -16.33 5.47
CA GLY A 269 4.74 -17.36 5.11
C GLY A 269 5.20 -18.39 4.07
N GLY A 270 6.42 -18.28 3.55
CA GLY A 270 7.05 -19.31 2.71
C GLY A 270 6.56 -19.36 1.26
N ASP A 271 6.93 -20.44 0.57
CA ASP A 271 6.79 -20.62 -0.88
C ASP A 271 5.34 -20.85 -1.38
N ASP A 272 4.38 -21.01 -0.46
CA ASP A 272 2.95 -21.06 -0.78
C ASP A 272 2.14 -20.17 0.19
N GLY A 273 2.83 -19.21 0.80
CA GLY A 273 2.27 -18.33 1.83
C GLY A 273 1.37 -17.22 1.30
N PRO A 274 0.76 -16.43 2.21
CA PRO A 274 -0.19 -15.35 1.89
C PRO A 274 0.38 -14.25 0.97
N PHE A 275 1.71 -14.10 0.92
CA PHE A 275 2.40 -13.11 0.09
C PHE A 275 3.07 -13.71 -1.16
N TYR A 276 3.15 -15.03 -1.27
CA TYR A 276 3.97 -15.70 -2.28
C TYR A 276 3.61 -15.27 -3.71
N TRP A 277 2.33 -15.31 -4.08
CA TRP A 277 1.87 -14.98 -5.43
C TRP A 277 2.10 -13.51 -5.81
N ILE A 278 2.03 -12.59 -4.83
CA ILE A 278 2.36 -11.18 -5.02
C ILE A 278 3.86 -11.02 -5.31
N VAL A 279 4.70 -11.58 -4.44
CA VAL A 279 6.16 -11.55 -4.58
C VAL A 279 6.57 -12.17 -5.92
N TYR A 280 6.00 -13.32 -6.27
CA TYR A 280 6.24 -13.99 -7.55
C TYR A 280 5.86 -13.12 -8.74
N ALA A 281 4.66 -12.51 -8.74
CA ALA A 281 4.21 -11.64 -9.81
C ALA A 281 5.09 -10.39 -9.97
N ILE A 282 5.47 -9.73 -8.87
CA ILE A 282 6.38 -8.58 -8.89
C ILE A 282 7.71 -8.98 -9.54
N ARG A 283 8.31 -10.08 -9.07
CA ARG A 283 9.60 -10.56 -9.57
C ARG A 283 9.57 -10.85 -11.07
N GLU A 284 8.60 -11.67 -11.50
CA GLU A 284 8.51 -12.11 -12.90
C GLU A 284 8.24 -10.95 -13.85
N GLU A 285 7.31 -10.05 -13.49
CA GLU A 285 6.98 -8.93 -14.36
C GLU A 285 8.09 -7.87 -14.38
N ALA A 286 8.77 -7.63 -13.26
CA ALA A 286 9.94 -6.77 -13.21
C ALA A 286 11.11 -7.34 -14.02
N ALA A 287 11.33 -8.66 -13.99
CA ALA A 287 12.36 -9.31 -14.81
C ALA A 287 12.09 -9.13 -16.31
N LYS A 288 10.82 -9.29 -16.73
CA LYS A 288 10.39 -9.05 -18.12
C LYS A 288 10.43 -7.58 -18.51
N PHE A 289 10.29 -6.66 -17.55
CA PHE A 289 10.36 -5.23 -17.80
C PHE A 289 11.80 -4.74 -18.01
N GLY A 290 12.76 -5.30 -17.28
CA GLY A 290 14.20 -5.09 -17.49
C GLY A 290 14.72 -3.69 -17.14
N LYS A 291 13.86 -2.81 -16.62
CA LYS A 291 14.18 -1.45 -16.17
C LYS A 291 13.98 -1.31 -14.66
N PRO A 292 14.43 -0.21 -14.02
CA PRO A 292 14.30 -0.02 -12.57
C PRO A 292 12.86 -0.15 -12.05
N VAL A 293 12.73 -0.85 -10.93
CA VAL A 293 11.48 -1.00 -10.18
C VAL A 293 11.73 -0.64 -8.72
N LEU A 294 10.83 0.16 -8.14
CA LEU A 294 10.83 0.47 -6.71
C LEU A 294 9.59 -0.15 -6.06
N LEU A 295 9.80 -1.01 -5.06
CA LEU A 295 8.76 -1.49 -4.15
C LEU A 295 8.80 -0.64 -2.87
N ILE A 296 7.68 -0.03 -2.50
CA ILE A 296 7.55 0.75 -1.26
C ILE A 296 6.64 0.00 -0.30
N ASN A 297 7.09 -0.19 0.95
CA ASN A 297 6.28 -0.82 2.00
C ASN A 297 6.50 -0.22 3.40
N GLY A 298 5.65 -0.62 4.35
CA GLY A 298 5.67 -0.27 5.78
C GLY A 298 5.79 -1.51 6.66
N ASP A 299 4.91 -1.66 7.67
CA ASP A 299 4.70 -2.84 8.55
C ASP A 299 5.77 -3.00 9.65
N PHE A 300 7.06 -3.11 9.28
CA PHE A 300 8.12 -3.40 10.27
C PHE A 300 8.73 -2.17 10.96
N HIS A 301 8.30 -0.96 10.60
CA HIS A 301 8.68 0.33 11.21
C HIS A 301 10.15 0.73 11.10
N ASP A 302 10.99 -0.10 10.49
CA ASP A 302 12.40 0.19 10.20
C ASP A 302 12.60 0.76 8.79
N LEU A 303 13.41 1.83 8.67
CA LEU A 303 13.87 2.29 7.35
C LEU A 303 14.81 1.24 6.73
N VAL A 304 14.41 0.66 5.60
CA VAL A 304 15.25 -0.25 4.83
C VAL A 304 15.30 0.17 3.36
N ILE A 305 16.51 0.27 2.82
CA ILE A 305 16.75 0.44 1.38
C ILE A 305 17.65 -0.70 0.91
N ASP A 306 17.05 -1.67 0.23
CA ASP A 306 17.75 -2.89 -0.19
C ASP A 306 17.18 -3.48 -1.49
N ARG A 307 17.59 -4.71 -1.83
CA ARG A 307 17.15 -5.45 -3.02
C ARG A 307 16.73 -6.87 -2.63
N PRO A 308 15.55 -7.06 -2.03
CA PRO A 308 15.16 -8.35 -1.41
C PRO A 308 14.92 -9.47 -2.43
N PHE A 309 14.70 -9.11 -3.70
CA PHE A 309 14.54 -10.06 -4.81
C PHE A 309 15.88 -10.50 -5.43
N MET A 310 16.98 -9.79 -5.15
CA MET A 310 18.25 -10.01 -5.84
C MET A 310 18.85 -11.38 -5.50
N VAL A 311 19.17 -12.16 -6.53
CA VAL A 311 19.83 -13.47 -6.37
C VAL A 311 21.24 -13.39 -6.95
N SER A 312 22.25 -13.61 -6.11
CA SER A 312 23.66 -13.65 -6.52
C SER A 312 23.93 -14.83 -7.47
N GLN A 313 24.79 -14.63 -8.45
CA GLN A 313 25.22 -15.66 -9.40
C GLN A 313 26.74 -15.88 -9.38
N GLY A 314 27.39 -15.51 -8.27
CA GLY A 314 28.84 -15.42 -8.17
C GLY A 314 29.37 -14.09 -8.71
N GLU A 315 30.69 -14.00 -8.92
CA GLU A 315 31.37 -12.77 -9.32
C GLU A 315 31.36 -12.52 -10.83
N GLU A 316 31.13 -13.56 -11.64
CA GLU A 316 31.25 -13.49 -13.10
C GLU A 316 29.96 -13.07 -13.81
N LYS A 317 28.80 -13.24 -13.17
CA LYS A 317 27.49 -13.00 -13.78
C LYS A 317 26.73 -11.92 -13.04
N PRO A 318 26.04 -11.00 -13.74
CA PRO A 318 25.15 -10.05 -13.10
C PRO A 318 24.09 -10.77 -12.24
N PRO A 319 23.75 -10.25 -11.05
CA PRO A 319 22.72 -10.85 -10.22
C PRO A 319 21.34 -10.79 -10.89
N ARG A 320 20.52 -11.83 -10.68
CA ARG A 320 19.12 -11.84 -11.15
C ARG A 320 18.29 -10.87 -10.31
N TYR A 321 17.30 -10.26 -10.96
CA TYR A 321 16.30 -9.38 -10.31
C TYR A 321 16.89 -8.16 -9.59
N ALA A 322 18.12 -7.77 -9.93
CA ALA A 322 18.81 -6.63 -9.33
C ALA A 322 18.21 -5.27 -9.69
N ASN A 323 17.27 -5.24 -10.65
CA ASN A 323 16.53 -4.04 -11.02
C ASN A 323 15.40 -3.68 -10.04
N ILE A 324 15.10 -4.54 -9.05
CA ILE A 324 14.07 -4.32 -8.04
C ILE A 324 14.72 -3.81 -6.76
N ASN A 325 14.48 -2.55 -6.43
CA ASN A 325 14.86 -1.94 -5.17
C ASN A 325 13.63 -1.87 -4.26
N ARG A 326 13.85 -1.99 -2.94
CA ARG A 326 12.82 -1.77 -1.93
C ARG A 326 13.14 -0.52 -1.13
N LEU A 327 12.09 0.23 -0.79
CA LEU A 327 12.06 1.22 0.26
C LEU A 327 11.02 0.78 1.30
N GLN A 328 11.47 0.31 2.45
CA GLN A 328 10.61 0.22 3.62
C GLN A 328 10.67 1.55 4.37
N VAL A 329 9.53 2.19 4.60
CA VAL A 329 9.46 3.48 5.29
C VAL A 329 9.62 3.30 6.80
N TYR A 330 9.90 4.41 7.49
CA TYR A 330 9.85 4.46 8.96
C TYR A 330 8.42 4.19 9.47
N GLY A 331 8.31 3.88 10.76
CA GLY A 331 7.03 3.87 11.46
C GLY A 331 7.11 4.47 12.86
N ALA A 332 6.10 4.19 13.67
CA ALA A 332 6.10 4.52 15.08
C ALA A 332 7.27 3.82 15.81
N PRO A 333 7.89 4.44 16.82
CA PRO A 333 7.56 5.75 17.39
C PRO A 333 8.26 6.93 16.71
N GLU A 334 9.10 6.71 15.69
CA GLU A 334 9.95 7.76 15.14
C GLU A 334 9.19 8.74 14.24
N LEU A 335 8.14 8.29 13.54
CA LEU A 335 7.25 9.09 12.70
C LEU A 335 8.03 10.01 11.73
N LYS A 336 8.72 9.39 10.78
CA LYS A 336 9.52 10.06 9.75
C LYS A 336 9.00 9.70 8.36
N ALA A 337 9.46 10.43 7.35
CA ALA A 337 9.14 10.12 5.95
C ALA A 337 10.42 10.02 5.12
N VAL A 338 10.28 9.62 3.86
CA VAL A 338 11.39 9.56 2.91
C VAL A 338 11.00 10.33 1.66
N GLN A 339 11.77 11.36 1.32
CA GLN A 339 11.72 11.96 0.00
C GLN A 339 12.40 11.03 -1.00
N VAL A 340 11.68 10.69 -2.06
CA VAL A 340 12.21 9.91 -3.18
C VAL A 340 12.37 10.87 -4.36
N ASN A 341 13.62 11.11 -4.75
CA ASN A 341 13.91 11.87 -5.96
C ASN A 341 13.88 10.91 -7.16
N VAL A 342 13.23 11.33 -8.23
CA VAL A 342 13.08 10.61 -9.48
C VAL A 342 13.84 11.38 -10.56
N ASP A 343 14.82 10.72 -11.17
CA ASP A 343 15.57 11.23 -12.30
C ASP A 343 15.70 10.14 -13.37
N THR A 344 14.81 10.17 -14.36
CA THR A 344 14.74 9.16 -15.42
C THR A 344 15.90 9.22 -16.44
N GLU A 345 16.80 10.20 -16.31
CA GLU A 345 18.03 10.27 -17.11
C GLU A 345 19.17 9.48 -16.46
N THR A 346 19.03 9.09 -15.19
CA THR A 346 20.02 8.29 -14.48
C THR A 346 19.72 6.78 -14.57
N PRO A 347 20.74 5.90 -14.58
CA PRO A 347 20.53 4.45 -14.60
C PRO A 347 19.75 3.88 -13.41
N TRP A 348 19.80 4.56 -12.26
CA TRP A 348 19.18 4.08 -11.02
C TRP A 348 17.78 4.65 -10.77
N VAL A 349 17.41 5.75 -11.46
CA VAL A 349 16.14 6.48 -11.41
C VAL A 349 15.77 7.07 -10.04
N PHE A 350 15.99 6.34 -8.95
CA PHE A 350 15.55 6.68 -7.61
C PHE A 350 16.72 6.99 -6.70
N SER A 351 16.60 8.06 -5.92
CA SER A 351 17.46 8.31 -4.74
C SER A 351 16.60 8.69 -3.54
N PHE A 352 17.13 8.46 -2.34
CA PHE A 352 16.36 8.52 -1.09
C PHE A 352 16.97 9.53 -0.13
N GLN A 353 16.13 10.40 0.40
CA GLN A 353 16.52 11.37 1.42
C GLN A 353 15.52 11.28 2.58
N PRO A 354 15.96 10.86 3.77
CA PRO A 354 15.12 10.94 4.96
C PRO A 354 14.58 12.35 5.20
N LEU A 355 13.31 12.43 5.57
CA LEU A 355 12.62 13.64 6.01
C LEU A 355 12.24 13.46 7.47
N TYR A 356 12.83 14.31 8.31
CA TYR A 356 12.58 14.37 9.74
C TYR A 356 11.61 15.51 10.06
N ASN A 357 10.91 15.40 11.17
CA ASN A 357 10.00 16.42 11.72
C ASN A 357 10.70 17.75 12.03
#